data_AF-A0A7C1AXC8-F1
#
_entry.id   AF-A0A7C1AXC8-F1
#
_cell.length_a   1.000
_cell.length_b   1.000
_cell.length_c   1.000
_cell.angle_alpha   90.00
_cell.angle_beta   90.00
_cell.angle_gamma   90.00
#
_symmetry.space_group_name_H-M   'P 1'
#
loop_
_entity.id
_entity.type
_entity.pdbx_description
1 polymer ?
#
loop_
_entity_poly.entity_id
_entity_poly.type
_entity_poly.pdbx_seq_one_letter_code
_entity_poly.pdbx_strand_id
1 'polypeptide(L)'
;MVKRLEIALKPHLFDAEAEWLKRKVRDYFGLELKKARVIRVITFDLPLSNDEFEKIRTDIFTNPVIHLSSYAPLSVDFQWLIWVGFRPGVRDTAGSVAMEAVQEYLGRKFDGRAGVYTSKIYEIHLSNLLKEDVELIARELLANELIQQWKIFSHHENWNPEEGIGFIVPRVILNREPGFTVIPIRSNEELKRLSDERHLALNPQDIPVIRDYFRRPEVREKRAKYGLDDPTDVELEAISQARSDHCNHNTFRGYFNYLDLDTGERIAINNLFK
;
A
#
# COMPACT_ATOMS: atom_id res chain seq x y z
N MET A 1 14.93 15.21 10.50
CA MET A 1 16.03 15.20 9.51
C MET A 1 15.83 13.98 8.63
N VAL A 2 15.99 14.12 7.31
CA VAL A 2 15.87 12.97 6.42
C VAL A 2 17.24 12.33 6.22
N LYS A 3 17.35 11.02 6.43
CA LYS A 3 18.53 10.22 6.09
C LYS A 3 18.12 8.95 5.38
N ARG A 4 18.97 8.49 4.46
CA ARG A 4 18.80 7.26 3.69
C ARG A 4 19.88 6.28 4.11
N LEU A 5 19.50 5.16 4.71
CA LEU A 5 20.42 4.08 5.00
C LEU A 5 20.34 3.05 3.89
N GLU A 6 21.46 2.82 3.21
CA GLU A 6 21.62 1.74 2.24
C GLU A 6 22.29 0.54 2.90
N ILE A 7 21.77 -0.66 2.62
CA ILE A 7 22.21 -1.92 3.19
C ILE A 7 22.34 -2.94 2.07
N ALA A 8 23.55 -3.44 1.85
CA ALA A 8 23.86 -4.43 0.84
C ALA A 8 24.56 -5.64 1.48
N LEU A 9 24.53 -6.79 0.81
CA LEU A 9 25.43 -7.89 1.15
C LEU A 9 26.88 -7.48 0.89
N LYS A 10 27.81 -7.99 1.71
CA LYS A 10 29.24 -7.77 1.48
C LYS A 10 29.64 -8.26 0.09
N PRO A 11 30.58 -7.59 -0.62
CA PRO A 11 30.83 -7.87 -2.04
C PRO A 11 31.22 -9.29 -2.42
N HIS A 12 31.79 -10.06 -1.48
CA HIS A 12 32.21 -11.45 -1.69
C HIS A 12 31.10 -12.48 -1.44
N LEU A 13 29.94 -12.05 -0.93
CA LEU A 13 28.80 -12.93 -0.68
C LEU A 13 27.90 -13.03 -1.90
N PHE A 14 27.25 -14.17 -2.03
CA PHE A 14 26.30 -14.44 -3.10
C PHE A 14 24.96 -13.73 -2.84
N ASP A 15 24.56 -12.85 -3.77
CA ASP A 15 23.27 -12.15 -3.72
C ASP A 15 22.19 -12.95 -4.46
N ALA A 16 21.45 -13.76 -3.70
CA ALA A 16 20.41 -14.62 -4.24
C ALA A 16 19.25 -13.84 -4.90
N GLU A 17 18.95 -12.63 -4.43
CA GLU A 17 17.87 -11.81 -5.02
C GLU A 17 18.32 -11.25 -6.37
N ALA A 18 19.57 -10.80 -6.47
CA ALA A 18 20.15 -10.37 -7.74
C ALA A 18 20.24 -11.51 -8.77
N GLU A 19 20.64 -12.72 -8.36
CA GLU A 19 20.69 -13.86 -9.27
C GLU A 19 19.30 -14.36 -9.69
N TRP A 20 18.32 -14.29 -8.79
CA TRP A 20 16.91 -14.50 -9.15
C TRP A 20 16.46 -13.49 -10.22
N LEU A 21 16.81 -12.21 -10.07
CA LEU A 21 16.49 -11.16 -11.04
C LEU A 21 17.09 -11.47 -12.41
N LYS A 22 18.40 -11.78 -12.48
CA LYS A 22 19.09 -12.14 -13.73
C LYS A 22 18.39 -13.29 -14.45
N ARG A 23 18.02 -14.34 -13.72
CA ARG A 23 17.28 -15.48 -14.27
C ARG A 23 15.93 -15.05 -14.83
N LYS A 24 15.13 -14.30 -14.06
CA LYS A 24 13.80 -13.86 -14.48
C LYS A 24 13.83 -12.94 -15.70
N VAL A 25 14.78 -12.01 -15.74
CA VAL A 25 14.95 -11.09 -16.87
C VAL A 25 15.28 -11.86 -18.15
N ARG A 26 16.16 -12.86 -18.07
CA ARG A 26 16.45 -13.74 -19.21
C ARG A 26 15.24 -14.57 -19.62
N ASP A 27 14.59 -15.22 -18.68
CA ASP A 27 13.52 -16.18 -18.97
C ASP A 27 12.24 -15.48 -19.50
N TYR A 28 11.96 -14.23 -19.09
CA TYR A 28 10.77 -13.49 -19.51
C TYR A 28 10.99 -12.52 -20.66
N PHE A 29 12.17 -11.90 -20.76
CA PHE A 29 12.43 -10.85 -21.75
C PHE A 29 13.52 -11.22 -22.75
N GLY A 30 14.19 -12.36 -22.58
CA GLY A 30 15.33 -12.74 -23.42
C GLY A 30 16.56 -11.85 -23.25
N LEU A 31 16.58 -11.03 -22.20
CA LEU A 31 17.65 -10.07 -21.92
C LEU A 31 18.70 -10.68 -20.98
N GLU A 32 19.97 -10.38 -21.23
CA GLU A 32 21.07 -10.87 -20.40
C GLU A 32 21.67 -9.76 -19.53
N LEU A 33 21.56 -9.96 -18.21
CA LEU A 33 22.19 -9.13 -17.19
C LEU A 33 23.57 -9.71 -16.84
N LYS A 34 24.64 -8.96 -17.14
CA LYS A 34 26.02 -9.35 -16.83
C LYS A 34 26.31 -9.34 -15.32
N LYS A 35 25.82 -8.30 -14.64
CA LYS A 35 25.99 -8.08 -13.21
C LYS A 35 24.70 -7.47 -12.67
N ALA A 36 24.30 -7.94 -11.48
CA ALA A 36 23.20 -7.35 -10.74
C ALA A 36 23.53 -7.34 -9.25
N ARG A 37 22.98 -6.37 -8.52
CA ARG A 37 23.00 -6.32 -7.06
C ARG A 37 21.74 -5.68 -6.52
N VAL A 38 21.32 -6.12 -5.34
CA VAL A 38 20.19 -5.54 -4.62
C VAL A 38 20.68 -4.84 -3.37
N ILE A 39 20.27 -3.58 -3.23
CA ILE A 39 20.52 -2.76 -2.06
C ILE A 39 19.17 -2.45 -1.42
N ARG A 40 19.04 -2.77 -0.13
CA ARG A 40 17.88 -2.38 0.66
C ARG A 40 18.07 -0.97 1.15
N VAL A 41 17.01 -0.19 1.12
CA VAL A 41 17.03 1.22 1.50
C VAL A 41 16.01 1.44 2.61
N ILE A 42 16.45 2.08 3.69
CA ILE A 42 15.59 2.58 4.76
C ILE A 42 15.74 4.10 4.80
N THR A 43 14.69 4.82 4.42
CA THR A 43 14.62 6.27 4.52
C THR A 43 13.99 6.65 5.84
N PHE A 44 14.77 7.26 6.72
CA PHE A 44 14.34 7.80 7.99
C PHE A 44 14.00 9.27 7.83
N ASP A 45 12.80 9.67 8.22
CA ASP A 45 12.40 11.05 8.40
C ASP A 45 12.12 11.26 9.89
N LEU A 46 13.19 11.34 10.67
CA LEU A 46 13.14 11.32 12.13
C LEU A 46 13.99 12.46 12.74
N PRO A 47 13.63 12.98 13.92
CA PRO A 47 14.40 13.99 14.63
C PRO A 47 15.54 13.35 15.45
N LEU A 48 16.46 12.65 14.76
CA LEU A 48 17.62 12.02 15.39
C LEU A 48 18.91 12.85 15.18
N SER A 49 19.83 12.74 16.14
CA SER A 49 21.21 13.22 16.00
C SER A 49 22.03 12.29 15.09
N ASN A 50 23.19 12.75 14.63
CA ASN A 50 24.09 11.91 13.84
C ASN A 50 24.58 10.67 14.62
N ASP A 51 24.83 10.82 15.93
CA ASP A 51 25.27 9.71 16.78
C ASP A 51 24.15 8.68 16.97
N GLU A 52 22.90 9.13 17.10
CA GLU A 52 21.75 8.23 17.17
C GLU A 52 21.55 7.48 15.86
N PHE A 53 21.69 8.15 14.71
CA PHE A 53 21.67 7.49 13.40
C PHE A 53 22.75 6.42 13.29
N GLU A 54 23.97 6.73 13.71
CA GLU A 54 25.07 5.77 13.65
C GLU A 54 24.82 4.55 14.55
N LYS A 55 24.31 4.76 15.77
CA LYS A 55 23.93 3.66 16.67
C LYS A 55 22.85 2.75 16.07
N ILE A 56 21.76 3.31 15.54
CA ILE A 56 20.71 2.45 14.95
C ILE A 56 21.22 1.73 13.69
N ARG A 57 22.13 2.36 12.93
CA ARG A 57 22.77 1.70 11.78
C ARG A 57 23.53 0.47 12.25
N THR A 58 24.44 0.60 13.22
CA THR A 58 25.34 -0.49 13.63
C THR A 58 24.61 -1.56 14.44
N ASP A 59 23.71 -1.16 15.34
CA ASP A 59 23.19 -2.05 16.38
C ASP A 59 21.86 -2.72 15.99
N ILE A 60 21.10 -2.11 15.07
CA ILE A 60 19.78 -2.61 14.66
C ILE A 60 19.81 -3.11 13.22
N PHE A 61 20.22 -2.25 12.28
CA PHE A 61 19.95 -2.49 10.86
C PHE A 61 21.09 -3.19 10.11
N THR A 62 22.29 -3.24 10.69
CA THR A 62 23.46 -3.85 10.05
C THR A 62 23.80 -5.16 10.73
N ASN A 63 23.75 -6.25 9.98
CA ASN A 63 24.40 -7.48 10.42
C ASN A 63 25.90 -7.35 10.10
N PRO A 64 26.79 -7.30 11.11
CA PRO A 64 28.21 -7.04 10.87
C PRO A 64 28.93 -8.17 10.13
N VAL A 65 28.35 -9.37 10.09
CA VAL A 65 28.93 -10.53 9.40
C VAL A 65 28.65 -10.44 7.90
N ILE A 66 27.42 -10.15 7.51
CA ILE A 66 26.97 -10.29 6.11
C ILE A 66 26.67 -8.97 5.40
N HIS A 67 26.42 -7.88 6.13
CA HIS A 67 26.02 -6.61 5.53
C HIS A 67 27.17 -5.59 5.49
N LEU A 68 27.14 -4.77 4.46
CA LEU A 68 27.72 -3.43 4.42
C LEU A 68 26.56 -2.44 4.45
N SER A 69 26.67 -1.39 5.25
CA SER A 69 25.65 -0.35 5.29
C SER A 69 26.27 1.04 5.36
N SER A 70 25.57 2.04 4.82
CA SER A 70 26.06 3.42 4.79
C SER A 70 24.92 4.42 4.66
N TYR A 71 25.09 5.59 5.26
CA TYR A 71 24.23 6.76 5.00
C TYR A 71 24.65 7.55 3.76
N ALA A 72 25.82 7.23 3.19
CA ALA A 72 26.25 7.66 1.87
C ALA A 72 25.88 6.58 0.83
N PRO A 73 25.73 6.95 -0.46
CA PRO A 73 25.42 5.98 -1.51
C PRO A 73 26.44 4.83 -1.56
N LEU A 74 25.96 3.59 -1.58
CA LEU A 74 26.80 2.39 -1.79
C LEU A 74 27.02 2.11 -3.28
N SER A 75 26.12 2.61 -4.13
CA SER A 75 26.18 2.44 -5.59
C SER A 75 27.28 3.28 -6.22
N VAL A 76 28.37 2.62 -6.62
CA VAL A 76 29.54 3.27 -7.25
C VAL A 76 29.88 2.71 -8.64
N ASP A 77 29.52 1.46 -8.95
CA ASP A 77 29.85 0.78 -10.21
C ASP A 77 28.62 0.07 -10.77
N PHE A 78 27.73 0.87 -11.36
CA PHE A 78 26.50 0.44 -12.00
C PHE A 78 26.37 1.08 -13.38
N GLN A 79 25.60 0.44 -14.26
CA GLN A 79 25.19 1.04 -15.52
C GLN A 79 23.83 1.72 -15.38
N TRP A 80 22.88 0.99 -14.77
CA TRP A 80 21.55 1.49 -14.42
C TRP A 80 21.22 1.15 -12.96
N LEU A 81 20.50 2.06 -12.30
CA LEU A 81 19.80 1.79 -11.04
C LEU A 81 18.30 1.85 -11.27
N ILE A 82 17.59 0.87 -10.74
CA ILE A 82 16.13 0.91 -10.61
C ILE A 82 15.83 1.03 -9.12
N TRP A 83 15.37 2.19 -8.69
CA TRP A 83 14.80 2.35 -7.35
C TRP A 83 13.33 1.94 -7.38
N VAL A 84 12.89 1.13 -6.42
CA VAL A 84 11.49 0.71 -6.25
C VAL A 84 11.07 0.94 -4.81
N GLY A 85 10.00 1.71 -4.61
CA GLY A 85 9.44 2.00 -3.29
C GLY A 85 7.92 2.09 -3.31
N PHE A 86 7.30 2.10 -2.13
CA PHE A 86 5.85 2.22 -2.04
C PHE A 86 5.34 3.59 -2.50
N ARG A 87 4.12 3.62 -3.04
CA ARG A 87 3.40 4.87 -3.29
C ARG A 87 2.94 5.49 -1.96
N PRO A 88 2.80 6.83 -1.89
CA PRO A 88 2.20 7.47 -0.73
C PRO A 88 0.83 6.87 -0.40
N GLY A 89 0.62 6.51 0.87
CA GLY A 89 -0.66 5.98 1.37
C GLY A 89 -0.74 4.46 1.40
N VAL A 90 0.23 3.79 0.79
CA VAL A 90 0.38 2.33 0.90
C VAL A 90 1.02 1.98 2.24
N ARG A 91 0.50 0.93 2.89
CA ARG A 91 1.03 0.47 4.17
C ARG A 91 2.38 -0.20 3.96
N ASP A 92 3.43 0.42 4.50
CA ASP A 92 4.75 -0.18 4.62
C ASP A 92 4.90 -0.86 5.99
N THR A 93 4.68 -2.17 6.03
CA THR A 93 4.81 -2.97 7.26
C THR A 93 6.26 -3.03 7.74
N ALA A 94 7.23 -3.16 6.82
CA ALA A 94 8.64 -3.23 7.19
C ALA A 94 9.14 -1.88 7.74
N GLY A 95 8.69 -0.76 7.16
CA GLY A 95 8.92 0.57 7.69
C GLY A 95 8.29 0.77 9.08
N SER A 96 7.07 0.25 9.30
CA SER A 96 6.42 0.28 10.62
C SER A 96 7.24 -0.47 11.67
N VAL A 97 7.70 -1.68 11.36
CA VAL A 97 8.54 -2.49 12.27
C VAL A 97 9.89 -1.83 12.53
N ALA A 98 10.51 -1.23 11.50
CA ALA A 98 11.77 -0.50 11.66
C ALA A 98 11.59 0.72 12.59
N MET A 99 10.46 1.41 12.50
CA MET A 99 10.13 2.51 13.41
C MET A 99 9.97 2.04 14.86
N GLU A 100 9.25 0.94 15.08
CA GLU A 100 9.09 0.33 16.41
C GLU A 100 10.45 -0.05 17.01
N ALA A 101 11.32 -0.72 16.23
CA ALA A 101 12.67 -1.10 16.67
C ALA A 101 13.52 0.11 17.07
N VAL A 102 13.47 1.20 16.30
CA VAL A 102 14.19 2.45 16.63
C VAL A 102 13.65 3.08 17.91
N GLN A 103 12.32 3.13 18.09
CA GLN A 103 11.70 3.68 19.28
C GLN A 103 12.04 2.89 20.55
N GLU A 104 12.01 1.56 20.46
CA GLU A 104 12.36 0.68 21.56
C GLU A 104 13.84 0.81 21.94
N TYR A 105 14.73 0.76 20.95
CA TYR A 105 16.17 0.91 21.18
C TYR A 105 16.56 2.26 21.77
N LEU A 106 15.93 3.35 21.33
CA LEU A 106 16.20 4.70 21.85
C LEU A 106 15.39 5.04 23.11
N GLY A 107 14.46 4.17 23.53
CA GLY A 107 13.62 4.38 24.71
C GLY A 107 12.68 5.58 24.60
N ARG A 108 12.30 6.03 23.38
CA ARG A 108 11.39 7.16 23.17
C ARG A 108 10.45 6.94 22.00
N LYS A 109 9.26 7.53 22.09
CA LYS A 109 8.29 7.56 20.99
C LYS A 109 8.51 8.80 20.14
N PHE A 110 8.19 8.70 18.85
CA PHE A 110 8.12 9.84 17.96
C PHE A 110 6.67 10.10 17.59
N ASP A 111 6.32 11.37 17.41
CA ASP A 111 4.98 11.82 17.06
C ASP A 111 5.01 12.67 15.77
N GLY A 112 3.81 13.04 15.31
CA GLY A 112 3.63 13.95 14.19
C GLY A 112 4.11 13.39 12.86
N ARG A 113 5.09 14.06 12.25
CA ARG A 113 5.56 13.81 10.87
C ARG A 113 6.68 12.77 10.78
N ALA A 114 7.04 12.14 11.90
CA ALA A 114 8.07 11.12 11.95
C ALA A 114 7.68 9.89 11.11
N GLY A 115 8.60 9.37 10.30
CA GLY A 115 8.33 8.22 9.45
C GLY A 115 9.57 7.44 9.07
N VAL A 116 9.39 6.14 8.82
CA VAL A 116 10.41 5.23 8.30
C VAL A 116 9.82 4.51 7.09
N TYR A 117 10.55 4.54 5.97
CA TYR A 117 10.08 4.06 4.69
C TYR A 117 11.11 3.12 4.07
N THR A 118 10.66 1.98 3.57
CA THR A 118 11.51 0.98 2.95
C THR A 118 11.39 1.04 1.43
N SER A 119 12.51 0.77 0.77
CA SER A 119 12.59 0.64 -0.68
C SER A 119 13.77 -0.24 -1.06
N LYS A 120 13.94 -0.51 -2.35
CA LYS A 120 15.07 -1.25 -2.89
C LYS A 120 15.68 -0.49 -4.05
N ILE A 121 16.98 -0.68 -4.23
CA ILE A 121 17.73 -0.29 -5.42
C ILE A 121 18.22 -1.58 -6.06
N TYR A 122 18.00 -1.70 -7.37
CA TYR A 122 18.54 -2.76 -8.20
C TYR A 122 19.62 -2.16 -9.09
N GLU A 123 20.87 -2.51 -8.83
CA GLU A 123 21.97 -2.19 -9.72
C GLU A 123 22.01 -3.23 -10.82
N ILE A 124 22.03 -2.82 -12.07
CA ILE A 124 22.10 -3.74 -13.19
C ILE A 124 23.10 -3.28 -14.25
N HIS A 125 23.71 -4.26 -14.91
CA HIS A 125 24.54 -4.09 -16.09
C HIS A 125 23.98 -4.98 -17.20
N LEU A 126 23.47 -4.35 -18.26
CA LEU A 126 22.97 -5.01 -19.45
C LEU A 126 24.09 -5.21 -20.47
N SER A 127 23.98 -6.28 -21.26
CA SER A 127 24.83 -6.46 -22.45
C SER A 127 24.59 -5.38 -23.51
N ASN A 128 23.34 -4.95 -23.69
CA ASN A 128 22.92 -3.90 -24.62
C ASN A 128 22.21 -2.77 -23.86
N LEU A 129 22.53 -1.51 -24.20
CA LEU A 129 22.32 -0.33 -23.36
C LEU A 129 21.00 0.42 -23.63
N LEU A 130 19.89 -0.29 -23.82
CA LEU A 130 18.60 0.35 -24.10
C LEU A 130 17.87 0.71 -22.81
N LYS A 131 17.45 1.95 -22.68
CA LYS A 131 16.69 2.46 -21.51
C LYS A 131 15.30 1.83 -21.43
N GLU A 132 14.73 1.52 -22.58
CA GLU A 132 13.42 0.87 -22.74
C GLU A 132 13.40 -0.52 -22.10
N ASP A 133 14.50 -1.27 -22.21
CA ASP A 133 14.65 -2.59 -21.59
C ASP A 133 14.68 -2.48 -20.05
N VAL A 134 15.36 -1.45 -19.53
CA VAL A 134 15.40 -1.18 -18.07
C VAL A 134 14.01 -0.80 -17.56
N GLU A 135 13.27 0.01 -18.32
CA GLU A 135 11.89 0.39 -18.00
C GLU A 135 10.94 -0.82 -18.00
N LEU A 136 11.10 -1.73 -18.98
CA LEU A 136 10.35 -2.97 -19.03
C LEU A 136 10.61 -3.84 -17.80
N ILE A 137 11.88 -4.01 -17.40
CA ILE A 137 12.25 -4.76 -16.19
C ILE A 137 11.64 -4.12 -14.94
N ALA A 138 11.69 -2.79 -14.83
CA ALA A 138 11.14 -2.08 -13.68
C ALA A 138 9.63 -2.32 -13.55
N ARG A 139 8.89 -2.10 -14.64
CA ARG A 139 7.42 -2.14 -14.66
C ARG A 139 6.84 -3.55 -14.60
N GLU A 140 7.38 -4.49 -15.38
CA GLU A 140 6.76 -5.81 -15.56
C GLU A 140 7.27 -6.86 -14.57
N LEU A 141 8.43 -6.62 -13.93
CA LEU A 141 9.06 -7.62 -13.05
C LEU A 141 9.31 -7.13 -11.62
N LEU A 142 9.75 -5.88 -11.44
CA LEU A 142 10.23 -5.41 -10.14
C LEU A 142 9.16 -4.67 -9.31
N ALA A 143 8.26 -3.94 -9.95
CA ALA A 143 7.29 -3.10 -9.27
C ALA A 143 5.85 -3.53 -9.57
N ASN A 144 5.00 -3.53 -8.53
CA ASN A 144 3.55 -3.55 -8.71
C ASN A 144 3.03 -2.10 -8.76
N GLU A 145 2.66 -1.62 -9.94
CA GLU A 145 2.26 -0.21 -10.16
C GLU A 145 1.09 0.28 -9.31
N LEU A 146 0.23 -0.62 -8.80
CA LEU A 146 -0.89 -0.26 -7.93
C LEU A 146 -0.42 0.23 -6.57
N ILE A 147 0.68 -0.32 -6.06
CA ILE A 147 1.16 -0.08 -4.69
C ILE A 147 2.59 0.46 -4.62
N GLN A 148 3.36 0.35 -5.69
CA GLN A 148 4.74 0.77 -5.79
C GLN A 148 4.92 1.77 -6.94
N GLN A 149 6.04 2.48 -6.86
CA GLN A 149 6.55 3.40 -7.85
C GLN A 149 8.04 3.11 -8.03
N TRP A 150 8.59 3.48 -9.17
CA TRP A 150 10.00 3.32 -9.45
C TRP A 150 10.60 4.57 -10.10
N LYS A 151 11.92 4.64 -10.06
CA LYS A 151 12.73 5.63 -10.78
C LYS A 151 13.95 4.94 -11.35
N ILE A 152 14.33 5.32 -12.56
CA ILE A 152 15.51 4.80 -13.24
C ILE A 152 16.58 5.89 -13.25
N PHE A 153 17.80 5.50 -12.92
CA PHE A 153 18.97 6.36 -12.95
C PHE A 153 20.04 5.71 -13.83
N SER A 154 20.72 6.53 -14.64
CA SER A 154 21.87 6.10 -15.43
C SER A 154 23.13 6.69 -14.84
N HIS A 155 24.23 5.92 -14.81
CA HIS A 155 25.52 6.46 -14.42
C HIS A 155 26.00 7.59 -15.37
N HIS A 156 25.56 7.55 -16.63
CA HIS A 156 25.97 8.52 -17.66
C HIS A 156 25.08 9.77 -17.75
N GLU A 157 23.90 9.77 -17.11
CA GLU A 157 22.94 10.87 -17.16
C GLU A 157 22.73 11.48 -15.77
N ASN A 158 23.39 12.63 -15.50
CA ASN A 158 23.14 13.46 -14.30
C ASN A 158 23.23 12.71 -12.95
N TRP A 159 24.13 11.72 -12.83
CA TRP A 159 24.39 11.04 -11.56
C TRP A 159 25.35 11.83 -10.67
N ASN A 160 24.92 12.12 -9.44
CA ASN A 160 25.81 12.65 -8.40
C ASN A 160 26.13 11.52 -7.40
N PRO A 161 27.39 11.06 -7.30
CA PRO A 161 27.77 9.97 -6.41
C PRO A 161 27.68 10.32 -4.92
N GLU A 162 27.60 11.61 -4.55
CA GLU A 162 27.38 12.02 -3.16
C GLU A 162 25.90 12.01 -2.78
N GLU A 163 25.00 12.36 -3.71
CA GLU A 163 23.54 12.38 -3.47
C GLU A 163 22.90 10.99 -3.70
N GLY A 164 23.44 10.23 -4.64
CA GLY A 164 22.87 8.98 -5.12
C GLY A 164 21.43 9.16 -5.65
N ILE A 165 20.48 8.35 -5.16
CA ILE A 165 19.06 8.48 -5.54
C ILE A 165 18.31 9.65 -4.87
N GLY A 166 19.01 10.51 -4.11
CA GLY A 166 18.42 11.54 -3.26
C GLY A 166 17.54 10.98 -2.14
N PHE A 167 16.67 11.82 -1.58
CA PHE A 167 15.74 11.42 -0.52
C PHE A 167 14.32 11.28 -1.06
N ILE A 168 13.83 10.05 -1.18
CA ILE A 168 12.47 9.77 -1.63
C ILE A 168 11.63 9.39 -0.41
N VAL A 169 10.75 10.30 0.01
CA VAL A 169 9.86 10.14 1.16
C VAL A 169 8.42 10.06 0.63
N PRO A 170 7.79 8.88 0.59
CA PRO A 170 6.43 8.71 0.07
C PRO A 170 5.37 9.18 1.09
N ARG A 171 5.44 10.46 1.48
CA ARG A 171 4.53 11.04 2.46
C ARG A 171 3.16 11.26 1.84
N VAL A 172 2.11 10.85 2.56
CA VAL A 172 0.74 11.26 2.24
C VAL A 172 0.58 12.72 2.65
N ILE A 173 0.35 13.59 1.68
CA ILE A 173 0.01 14.99 1.93
C ILE A 173 -1.48 15.13 1.66
N LEU A 174 -2.28 15.16 2.73
CA LEU A 174 -3.71 15.44 2.64
C LEU A 174 -3.92 16.95 2.75
N ASN A 175 -4.17 17.61 1.61
CA ASN A 175 -4.52 19.03 1.57
C ASN A 175 -6.01 19.28 1.89
N ARG A 176 -6.56 18.54 2.86
CA ARG A 176 -7.94 18.68 3.31
C ARG A 176 -8.10 18.24 4.76
N GLU A 177 -8.90 18.97 5.51
CA GLU A 177 -9.33 18.53 6.84
C GLU A 177 -10.30 17.34 6.67
N PRO A 178 -10.17 16.28 7.49
CA PRO A 178 -11.16 15.21 7.52
C PRO A 178 -12.55 15.76 7.83
N GLY A 179 -13.55 15.35 7.05
CA GLY A 179 -14.93 15.77 7.21
C GLY A 179 -15.88 14.80 6.52
N PHE A 180 -17.16 15.15 6.53
CA PHE A 180 -18.22 14.38 5.89
C PHE A 180 -19.09 15.31 5.06
N THR A 181 -19.84 14.73 4.12
CA THR A 181 -20.81 15.45 3.31
C THR A 181 -22.22 15.08 3.75
N VAL A 182 -23.06 16.06 4.03
CA VAL A 182 -24.50 15.82 4.23
C VAL A 182 -25.15 15.56 2.87
N ILE A 183 -25.91 14.48 2.77
CA ILE A 183 -26.54 13.97 1.56
C ILE A 183 -28.07 13.92 1.76
N PRO A 184 -28.81 14.92 1.27
CA PRO A 184 -30.26 14.87 1.25
C PRO A 184 -30.77 13.72 0.39
N ILE A 185 -31.68 12.90 0.93
CA ILE A 185 -32.32 11.80 0.18
C ILE A 185 -33.77 12.17 -0.11
N ARG A 186 -34.02 12.83 -1.24
CA ARG A 186 -35.35 13.35 -1.60
C ARG A 186 -36.22 12.28 -2.27
N SER A 187 -35.60 11.31 -2.97
CA SER A 187 -36.32 10.23 -3.63
C SER A 187 -35.55 8.90 -3.64
N ASN A 188 -36.24 7.80 -4.00
CA ASN A 188 -35.59 6.49 -4.13
C ASN A 188 -34.62 6.48 -5.32
N GLU A 189 -34.96 7.19 -6.39
CA GLU A 189 -34.17 7.32 -7.60
C GLU A 189 -32.90 8.13 -7.36
N GLU A 190 -32.95 9.13 -6.47
CA GLU A 190 -31.77 9.87 -6.01
C GLU A 190 -30.82 8.96 -5.22
N LEU A 191 -31.33 8.20 -4.24
CA LEU A 191 -30.51 7.26 -3.48
C LEU A 191 -29.93 6.14 -4.36
N LYS A 192 -30.69 5.67 -5.35
CA LYS A 192 -30.20 4.68 -6.32
C LYS A 192 -29.04 5.24 -7.14
N ARG A 193 -29.19 6.43 -7.73
CA ARG A 193 -28.12 7.08 -8.50
C ARG A 193 -26.88 7.30 -7.65
N LEU A 194 -27.07 7.78 -6.42
CA LEU A 194 -25.97 7.96 -5.47
C LEU A 194 -25.25 6.64 -5.17
N SER A 195 -26.01 5.55 -5.01
CA SER A 195 -25.45 4.22 -4.81
C SER A 195 -24.58 3.78 -5.99
N ASP A 196 -25.02 4.05 -7.22
CA ASP A 196 -24.24 3.73 -8.42
C ASP A 196 -22.98 4.63 -8.52
N GLU A 197 -23.13 5.95 -8.34
CA GLU A 197 -22.03 6.93 -8.43
C GLU A 197 -20.94 6.72 -7.37
N ARG A 198 -21.34 6.33 -6.15
CA ARG A 198 -20.44 6.13 -5.01
C ARG A 198 -20.10 4.66 -4.77
N HIS A 199 -20.52 3.75 -5.64
CA HIS A 199 -20.27 2.31 -5.52
C HIS A 199 -20.77 1.71 -4.19
N LEU A 200 -21.88 2.22 -3.65
CA LEU A 200 -22.49 1.71 -2.41
C LEU A 200 -23.13 0.33 -2.61
N ALA A 201 -23.41 -0.08 -3.86
CA ALA A 201 -24.01 -1.38 -4.18
C ALA A 201 -25.27 -1.72 -3.35
N LEU A 202 -26.11 -0.72 -3.04
CA LEU A 202 -27.33 -0.92 -2.27
C LEU A 202 -28.31 -1.82 -3.03
N ASN A 203 -28.89 -2.78 -2.32
CA ASN A 203 -29.98 -3.56 -2.88
C ASN A 203 -31.19 -2.64 -3.14
N PRO A 204 -31.85 -2.70 -4.32
CA PRO A 204 -33.04 -1.89 -4.60
C PRO A 204 -34.15 -1.99 -3.54
N GLN A 205 -34.25 -3.12 -2.85
CA GLN A 205 -35.22 -3.33 -1.76
C GLN A 205 -34.84 -2.58 -0.47
N ASP A 206 -33.55 -2.30 -0.24
CA ASP A 206 -33.08 -1.57 0.93
C ASP A 206 -33.28 -0.05 0.77
N ILE A 207 -33.25 0.46 -0.46
CA ILE A 207 -33.39 1.89 -0.79
C ILE A 207 -34.60 2.56 -0.10
N PRO A 208 -35.84 2.08 -0.27
CA PRO A 208 -36.99 2.70 0.40
C PRO A 208 -36.87 2.62 1.93
N VAL A 209 -36.34 1.51 2.47
CA VAL A 209 -36.20 1.31 3.92
C VAL A 209 -35.20 2.30 4.52
N ILE A 210 -34.05 2.48 3.88
CA ILE A 210 -33.00 3.43 4.30
C ILE A 210 -33.53 4.85 4.24
N ARG A 211 -34.14 5.24 3.12
CA ARG A 211 -34.72 6.58 2.96
C ARG A 211 -35.77 6.85 4.02
N ASP A 212 -36.70 5.92 4.21
CA ASP A 212 -37.82 6.13 5.13
C ASP A 212 -37.32 6.15 6.58
N TYR A 213 -36.26 5.42 6.93
CA TYR A 213 -35.61 5.51 8.25
C TYR A 213 -35.13 6.93 8.56
N PHE A 214 -34.38 7.58 7.66
CA PHE A 214 -33.88 8.95 7.89
C PHE A 214 -34.99 10.01 7.92
N ARG A 215 -36.16 9.71 7.34
CA ARG A 215 -37.33 10.61 7.33
C ARG A 215 -38.21 10.51 8.57
N ARG A 216 -38.04 9.49 9.41
CA ARG A 216 -38.84 9.29 10.62
C ARG A 216 -38.67 10.46 11.61
N PRO A 217 -39.76 11.08 12.11
CA PRO A 217 -39.67 12.22 13.02
C PRO A 217 -38.81 11.94 14.26
N GLU A 218 -38.95 10.77 14.86
CA GLU A 218 -38.19 10.36 16.04
C GLU A 218 -36.69 10.15 15.75
N VAL A 219 -36.34 9.76 14.51
CA VAL A 219 -34.94 9.64 14.06
C VAL A 219 -34.37 11.05 13.87
N ARG A 220 -35.10 11.95 13.19
CA ARG A 220 -34.67 13.34 13.00
C ARG A 220 -34.48 14.09 14.32
N GLU A 221 -35.40 13.91 15.27
CA GLU A 221 -35.28 14.53 16.60
C GLU A 221 -34.05 14.01 17.36
N LYS A 222 -33.78 12.70 17.30
CA LYS A 222 -32.56 12.12 17.91
C LYS A 222 -31.29 12.65 17.26
N ARG A 223 -31.28 12.79 15.93
CA ARG A 223 -30.13 13.30 15.16
C ARG A 223 -29.85 14.77 15.47
N ALA A 224 -30.89 15.59 15.57
CA ALA A 224 -30.77 17.02 15.89
C ALA A 224 -30.07 17.29 17.23
N LYS A 225 -30.22 16.40 18.23
CA LYS A 225 -29.51 16.50 19.52
C LYS A 225 -27.99 16.44 19.41
N TYR A 226 -27.47 15.88 18.31
CA TYR A 226 -26.04 15.80 18.00
C TYR A 226 -25.63 16.74 16.84
N GLY A 227 -26.51 17.66 16.43
CA GLY A 227 -26.25 18.57 15.31
C GLY A 227 -26.30 17.91 13.93
N LEU A 228 -26.97 16.76 13.79
CA LEU A 228 -27.12 16.03 12.53
C LEU A 228 -28.52 16.25 11.94
N ASP A 229 -28.62 16.38 10.60
CA ASP A 229 -29.89 16.49 9.86
C ASP A 229 -30.03 15.33 8.86
N ASP A 230 -29.95 15.59 7.56
CA ASP A 230 -29.90 14.55 6.53
C ASP A 230 -28.72 13.58 6.73
N PRO A 231 -28.78 12.36 6.17
CA PRO A 231 -27.71 11.39 6.31
C PRO A 231 -26.40 11.91 5.73
N THR A 232 -25.29 11.46 6.31
CA THR A 232 -23.95 11.76 5.80
C THR A 232 -23.47 10.67 4.84
N ASP A 233 -22.48 10.98 4.00
CA ASP A 233 -21.79 9.97 3.20
C ASP A 233 -21.20 8.84 4.03
N VAL A 234 -20.65 9.15 5.21
CA VAL A 234 -20.13 8.16 6.16
C VAL A 234 -21.22 7.20 6.63
N GLU A 235 -22.42 7.70 6.94
CA GLU A 235 -23.53 6.88 7.40
C GLU A 235 -24.07 5.97 6.29
N LEU A 236 -24.15 6.48 5.05
CA LEU A 236 -24.60 5.69 3.90
C LEU A 236 -23.60 4.59 3.54
N GLU A 237 -22.30 4.88 3.61
CA GLU A 237 -21.24 3.88 3.44
C GLU A 237 -21.29 2.83 4.57
N ALA A 238 -21.52 3.24 5.81
CA ALA A 238 -21.64 2.29 6.92
C ALA A 238 -22.82 1.33 6.72
N ILE A 239 -23.97 1.85 6.26
CA ILE A 239 -25.16 1.04 5.95
C ILE A 239 -24.88 0.10 4.79
N SER A 240 -24.25 0.58 3.69
CA SER A 240 -23.96 -0.28 2.53
C SER A 240 -23.06 -1.45 2.89
N GLN A 241 -21.98 -1.20 3.63
CA GLN A 241 -21.05 -2.24 4.06
C GLN A 241 -21.74 -3.26 4.98
N ALA A 242 -22.56 -2.79 5.94
CA ALA A 242 -23.29 -3.65 6.86
C ALA A 242 -24.37 -4.50 6.18
N ARG A 243 -24.94 -4.04 5.06
CA ARG A 243 -25.99 -4.73 4.30
C ARG A 243 -25.45 -5.61 3.17
N SER A 244 -24.17 -5.51 2.85
CA SER A 244 -23.50 -6.38 1.87
C SER A 244 -23.69 -7.86 2.21
N ASP A 245 -23.71 -8.72 1.19
CA ASP A 245 -23.83 -10.16 1.40
C ASP A 245 -22.68 -10.74 2.22
N HIS A 246 -21.46 -10.22 2.01
CA HIS A 246 -20.28 -10.63 2.76
C HIS A 246 -20.42 -10.39 4.28
N CYS A 247 -21.06 -9.29 4.69
CA CYS A 247 -21.24 -8.98 6.11
C CYS A 247 -22.51 -9.60 6.71
N ASN A 248 -23.63 -9.53 5.99
CA ASN A 248 -24.93 -9.92 6.52
C ASN A 248 -25.33 -11.37 6.18
N HIS A 249 -24.56 -12.05 5.31
CA HIS A 249 -24.83 -13.39 4.82
C HIS A 249 -26.27 -13.53 4.28
N ASN A 250 -26.69 -12.59 3.42
CA ASN A 250 -28.05 -12.53 2.88
C ASN A 250 -28.40 -13.84 2.15
N THR A 251 -27.47 -14.37 1.36
CA THR A 251 -27.63 -15.62 0.62
C THR A 251 -27.95 -16.79 1.56
N PHE A 252 -27.13 -17.01 2.59
CA PHE A 252 -27.32 -18.12 3.54
C PHE A 252 -28.60 -17.97 4.37
N ARG A 253 -29.04 -16.74 4.63
CA ARG A 253 -30.30 -16.44 5.30
C ARG A 253 -31.52 -16.49 4.37
N GLY A 254 -31.30 -16.78 3.09
CA GLY A 254 -32.34 -16.86 2.07
C GLY A 254 -33.26 -18.07 2.24
N TYR A 255 -34.27 -18.11 1.38
CA TYR A 255 -35.20 -19.23 1.26
C TYR A 255 -34.84 -20.06 0.04
N PHE A 256 -34.47 -21.31 0.26
CA PHE A 256 -34.00 -22.23 -0.77
C PHE A 256 -35.10 -23.22 -1.13
N ASN A 257 -35.41 -23.31 -2.42
CA ASN A 257 -36.27 -24.36 -2.96
C ASN A 257 -35.39 -25.34 -3.73
N TYR A 258 -35.23 -26.53 -3.19
CA TYR A 258 -34.50 -27.63 -3.81
C TYR A 258 -35.48 -28.61 -4.45
N LEU A 259 -35.14 -29.05 -5.67
CA LEU A 259 -35.83 -30.11 -6.39
C LEU A 259 -34.76 -31.11 -6.83
N ASP A 260 -34.85 -32.32 -6.30
CA ASP A 260 -34.11 -33.47 -6.83
C ASP A 260 -34.76 -33.88 -8.16
N LEU A 261 -33.96 -33.87 -9.23
CA LEU A 261 -34.45 -34.18 -10.58
C LEU A 261 -34.59 -35.69 -10.83
N ASP A 262 -33.88 -36.53 -10.07
CA ASP A 262 -33.89 -37.99 -10.24
C ASP A 262 -35.04 -38.63 -9.45
N THR A 263 -35.27 -38.15 -8.22
CA THR A 263 -36.33 -38.68 -7.33
C THR A 263 -37.63 -37.87 -7.40
N GLY A 264 -37.56 -36.61 -7.86
CA GLY A 264 -38.68 -35.66 -7.81
C GLY A 264 -38.92 -35.06 -6.43
N GLU A 265 -38.07 -35.35 -5.44
CA GLU A 265 -38.19 -34.83 -4.08
C GLU A 265 -38.04 -33.30 -4.05
N ARG A 266 -38.89 -32.63 -3.27
CA ARG A 266 -38.85 -31.18 -3.08
C ARG A 266 -38.56 -30.86 -1.62
N ILE A 267 -37.54 -30.05 -1.39
CA ILE A 267 -37.16 -29.60 -0.05
C ILE A 267 -37.14 -28.09 -0.06
N ALA A 268 -37.82 -27.47 0.91
CA ALA A 268 -37.73 -26.04 1.13
C ALA A 268 -36.95 -25.78 2.42
N ILE A 269 -35.87 -25.00 2.34
CA ILE A 269 -35.04 -24.64 3.49
C ILE A 269 -35.14 -23.14 3.69
N ASN A 270 -35.73 -22.74 4.81
CA ASN A 270 -35.81 -21.35 5.21
C ASN A 270 -34.63 -21.03 6.12
N ASN A 271 -33.61 -20.36 5.57
CA ASN A 271 -32.36 -19.99 6.23
C ASN A 271 -31.46 -21.21 6.59
N LEU A 272 -30.28 -21.28 5.98
CA LEU A 272 -29.31 -22.37 6.18
C LEU A 272 -28.60 -22.35 7.54
N PHE A 273 -28.74 -21.28 8.32
CA PHE A 273 -28.17 -21.19 9.67
C PHE A 273 -29.13 -21.66 10.78
N LYS A 274 -30.35 -22.05 10.42
CA LYS A 274 -31.38 -22.48 11.37
C LYS A 274 -31.64 -23.98 11.31
#